data_AF-A0A2M9ZN94-F1
#
_entry.id   AF-A0A2M9ZN94-F1
#
_cell.length_a   1.000
_cell.length_b   1.000
_cell.length_c   1.000
_cell.angle_alpha   90.00
_cell.angle_beta   90.00
_cell.angle_gamma   90.00
#
_symmetry.space_group_name_H-M   'P 1'
#
loop_
_entity.id
_entity.type
_entity.pdbx_description
1 polymer ?
#
loop_
_entity_poly.entity_id
_entity_poly.type
_entity_poly.pdbx_seq_one_letter_code
_entity_poly.pdbx_strand_id
1 'polypeptide(L)'
;MEFGLGYIGVGIAAGVAILGAGIGIGRIGGSAAEGIGRQPEASGKIQTAMIISAALIEGAALFALVIAFLAGGTLNEAVKKASEKAPTSVSAPAEGK
;
A
#
# COMPACT_ATOMS: atom_id res chain seq x y z
N MET A 1 -1.19 -14.06 -18.15
CA MET A 1 -0.58 -12.71 -18.19
C MET A 1 -1.44 -11.68 -17.46
N GLU A 2 -2.78 -11.68 -17.63
CA GLU A 2 -3.66 -10.66 -17.03
C GLU A 2 -3.53 -10.51 -15.50
N PHE A 3 -3.52 -11.62 -14.75
CA PHE A 3 -3.33 -11.57 -13.29
C PHE A 3 -1.97 -10.98 -12.87
N GLY A 4 -0.92 -11.21 -13.67
CA GLY A 4 0.41 -10.68 -13.39
C GLY A 4 0.46 -9.15 -13.43
N LEU A 5 -0.26 -8.53 -14.37
CA LEU A 5 -0.36 -7.07 -14.45
C LEU A 5 -1.12 -6.50 -13.23
N GLY A 6 -2.12 -7.22 -12.73
CA GLY A 6 -2.83 -6.87 -11.50
C GLY A 6 -1.90 -6.76 -10.29
N TYR A 7 -1.02 -7.74 -10.08
CA TYR A 7 -0.07 -7.71 -8.96
C TYR A 7 0.95 -6.57 -9.10
N ILE A 8 1.42 -6.29 -10.32
CA ILE A 8 2.30 -5.15 -10.59
C ILE A 8 1.58 -3.84 -10.25
N GLY A 9 0.32 -3.68 -10.64
CA GLY A 9 -0.48 -2.50 -10.31
C GLY A 9 -0.63 -2.28 -8.80
N VAL A 10 -0.92 -3.35 -8.04
CA VAL A 10 -1.00 -3.28 -6.57
C VAL A 10 0.34 -2.88 -5.95
N GLY A 11 1.45 -3.46 -6.42
CA GLY A 11 2.79 -3.13 -5.94
C GLY A 11 3.18 -1.68 -6.21
N ILE A 12 2.88 -1.16 -7.40
CA ILE A 12 3.13 0.24 -7.76
C ILE A 12 2.29 1.18 -6.90
N ALA A 13 1.00 0.88 -6.72
CA ALA A 13 0.11 1.70 -5.89
C ALA A 13 0.62 1.84 -4.46
N ALA A 14 0.99 0.71 -3.83
CA ALA A 14 1.58 0.70 -2.49
C ALA A 14 2.91 1.45 -2.42
N GLY A 15 3.79 1.24 -3.41
CA GLY A 15 5.11 1.88 -3.47
C GLY A 15 5.02 3.40 -3.60
N VAL A 16 4.16 3.90 -4.51
CA VAL A 16 3.95 5.34 -4.70
C VAL A 16 3.34 5.98 -3.47
N ALA A 17 2.39 5.32 -2.80
CA ALA A 17 1.81 5.81 -1.55
C ALA A 17 2.86 6.00 -0.46
N ILE A 18 3.72 5.00 -0.24
CA ILE A 18 4.80 5.07 0.75
C ILE A 18 5.84 6.13 0.38
N LEU A 19 6.21 6.26 -0.89
CA LEU A 19 7.15 7.29 -1.34
C LEU A 19 6.60 8.70 -1.07
N GLY A 20 5.33 8.95 -1.39
CA GLY A 20 4.68 10.22 -1.11
C GLY A 20 4.64 10.54 0.39
N ALA A 21 4.27 9.56 1.21
CA ALA A 21 4.24 9.68 2.66
C ALA A 21 5.62 9.98 3.24
N GLY A 22 6.65 9.21 2.85
CA GLY A 22 8.03 9.36 3.30
C GLY A 22 8.63 10.73 2.97
N ILE A 23 8.39 11.24 1.76
CA ILE A 23 8.82 12.59 1.36
C ILE A 23 8.07 13.65 2.19
N GLY A 24 6.76 13.49 2.36
CA GLY A 24 5.93 14.42 3.11
C GLY A 24 6.35 14.53 4.58
N ILE A 25 6.47 13.40 5.27
CA ILE A 25 6.86 13.36 6.68
C ILE A 25 8.30 13.86 6.89
N GLY A 26 9.23 13.52 5.98
CA GLY A 26 10.60 14.00 6.02
C GLY A 26 10.69 15.53 5.96
N ARG A 27 9.88 16.16 5.10
CA ARG A 27 9.80 17.63 5.00
C ARG A 27 9.19 18.25 6.26
N ILE A 28 8.11 17.67 6.79
CA ILE A 28 7.48 18.12 8.04
C ILE A 28 8.50 18.08 9.19
N GLY A 29 9.19 16.96 9.37
CA GLY A 29 10.18 16.79 10.42
C GLY A 29 11.37 17.73 10.27
N GLY A 30 11.89 17.90 9.05
CA GLY A 30 12.98 18.83 8.76
C GLY A 30 12.61 20.28 9.09
N SER A 31 11.46 20.75 8.62
CA SER A 31 10.98 22.11 8.92
C SER A 31 10.69 22.32 10.41
N ALA A 32 10.19 21.30 11.11
CA ALA A 32 10.00 21.36 12.55
C ALA A 32 11.33 21.46 13.31
N ALA A 33 12.33 20.66 12.94
CA ALA A 33 13.66 20.69 13.55
C ALA A 33 14.34 22.05 13.36
N GLU A 34 14.29 22.62 12.15
CA GLU A 34 14.80 23.96 11.88
C GLU A 34 14.06 25.04 12.69
N GLY A 35 12.73 24.93 12.77
CA GLY A 35 11.89 25.86 13.54
C GLY A 35 12.23 25.83 15.04
N ILE A 36 12.39 24.63 15.61
CA ILE A 36 12.78 24.44 17.01
C ILE A 36 14.18 25.00 17.27
N GLY A 37 15.13 24.78 16.36
CA GLY A 37 16.48 25.30 16.47
C GLY A 37 16.54 26.84 16.48
N ARG A 38 15.61 27.51 15.77
CA ARG A 38 15.52 28.98 15.74
C ARG A 38 14.73 29.57 16.91
N GLN A 39 13.74 28.84 17.43
CA GLN A 39 12.87 29.28 18.53
C GLN A 39 12.65 28.14 19.54
N PRO A 40 13.64 27.87 20.42
CA PRO A 40 13.57 26.78 21.39
C PRO A 40 12.36 26.89 22.34
N GLU A 41 11.95 28.12 22.67
CA GLU A 41 10.84 28.45 23.56
C GLU A 41 9.48 28.06 22.97
N ALA A 42 9.40 27.97 21.64
CA ALA A 42 8.22 27.55 20.91
C ALA A 42 8.18 26.03 20.63
N SER A 43 9.17 25.26 21.10
CA SER A 43 9.37 23.86 20.73
C SER A 43 8.13 22.98 20.89
N GLY A 44 7.42 23.09 22.02
CA GLY A 44 6.20 22.31 22.25
C GLY A 44 5.08 22.60 21.25
N LYS A 45 4.92 23.88 20.83
CA LYS A 45 3.92 24.26 19.82
C LYS A 45 4.30 23.73 18.44
N ILE A 46 5.58 23.85 18.07
CA ILE A 46 6.09 23.36 16.78
C ILE A 46 5.96 21.83 16.71
N GLN A 47 6.33 21.11 17.77
CA GLN A 47 6.19 19.66 17.83
C GLN A 47 4.72 19.21 17.76
N THR A 48 3.81 19.93 18.41
CA THR A 48 2.37 19.64 18.31
C THR A 48 1.87 19.79 16.87
N ALA A 49 2.22 20.90 16.19
CA ALA A 49 1.86 21.12 14.79
C ALA A 49 2.48 20.07 13.85
N MET A 50 3.73 19.68 14.11
CA MET A 50 4.44 18.61 13.41
C MET A 50 3.70 17.28 13.53
N ILE A 51 3.32 16.87 14.75
CA ILE A 51 2.62 15.60 15.00
C ILE A 51 1.24 15.59 14.33
N ILE A 52 0.48 16.69 14.40
CA ILE A 52 -0.82 16.78 13.73
C ILE A 52 -0.66 16.63 12.21
N SER A 53 0.31 17.33 11.62
CA SER A 53 0.59 17.26 10.19
C SER A 53 1.08 15.87 9.79
N ALA A 54 1.94 15.27 10.61
CA ALA A 54 2.43 13.90 10.43
C ALA A 54 1.28 12.88 10.45
N ALA A 55 0.39 12.97 11.44
CA ALA A 55 -0.76 12.08 11.57
C ALA A 55 -1.72 12.17 10.39
N LEU A 56 -1.90 13.37 9.81
CA LEU A 56 -2.73 13.55 8.60
C LEU A 56 -2.10 12.87 7.37
N ILE A 57 -0.79 13.01 7.18
CA ILE A 57 -0.08 12.33 6.08
C ILE A 57 -0.12 10.81 6.27
N GLU A 58 0.15 10.33 7.49
CA GLU A 58 0.10 8.90 7.81
C GLU A 58 -1.32 8.34 7.62
N GLY A 59 -2.36 9.09 8.00
CA GLY A 59 -3.75 8.71 7.77
C GLY A 59 -4.07 8.52 6.28
N ALA A 60 -3.62 9.44 5.43
CA ALA A 60 -3.79 9.33 3.97
C ALA A 60 -2.98 8.15 3.39
N ALA A 61 -1.75 7.96 3.85
CA ALA A 61 -0.86 6.88 3.40
C ALA A 61 -1.43 5.49 3.77
N LEU A 62 -1.88 5.33 5.01
CA LEU A 62 -2.51 4.09 5.47
C LEU A 62 -3.80 3.80 4.72
N PHE A 63 -4.61 4.83 4.41
CA PHE A 63 -5.81 4.63 3.60
C PHE A 63 -5.47 4.09 2.21
N ALA A 64 -4.45 4.63 1.55
CA ALA A 64 -3.98 4.13 0.27
C ALA A 64 -3.42 2.69 0.36
N LEU A 65 -2.68 2.36 1.42
CA LEU A 65 -2.19 1.00 1.67
C LEU A 65 -3.31 0.00 1.92
N VAL A 66 -4.35 0.38 2.65
CA VAL A 66 -5.54 -0.47 2.88
C VAL A 66 -6.22 -0.79 1.56
N ILE A 67 -6.37 0.19 0.66
CA ILE A 67 -6.92 -0.02 -0.68
C ILE A 67 -6.04 -1.00 -1.48
N ALA A 68 -4.73 -0.79 -1.48
CA ALA A 68 -3.80 -1.67 -2.19
C ALA A 68 -3.84 -3.11 -1.64
N PHE A 69 -3.89 -3.26 -0.31
CA PHE A 69 -4.02 -4.55 0.35
C PHE A 69 -5.32 -5.26 -0.01
N LEU A 70 -6.46 -4.55 0.02
CA LEU A 70 -7.76 -5.11 -0.33
C LEU A 70 -7.83 -5.51 -1.80
N ALA A 71 -7.25 -4.70 -2.70
CA ALA A 71 -7.12 -5.03 -4.12
C ALA A 71 -6.28 -6.30 -4.33
N GLY A 72 -5.16 -6.43 -3.62
CA GLY A 72 -4.33 -7.64 -3.64
C GLY A 72 -5.07 -8.89 -3.15
N GLY A 73 -5.84 -8.77 -2.06
CA GLY A 73 -6.67 -9.86 -1.56
C GLY A 73 -7.74 -10.29 -2.57
N THR A 74 -8.42 -9.32 -3.17
CA THR A 74 -9.44 -9.58 -4.21
C THR A 74 -8.83 -10.26 -5.44
N LEU A 75 -7.61 -9.85 -5.83
CA LEU A 75 -6.87 -10.46 -6.93
C LEU A 75 -6.49 -11.92 -6.62
N ASN A 76 -6.03 -12.20 -5.40
CA ASN A 76 -5.73 -13.58 -4.95
C ASN A 76 -6.96 -14.49 -5.06
N GLU A 77 -8.13 -14.04 -4.61
CA GLU A 77 -9.37 -14.81 -4.70
C GLU A 77 -9.79 -15.06 -6.16
N ALA A 78 -9.59 -14.08 -7.04
CA ALA A 78 -9.86 -14.24 -8.47
C ALA A 78 -8.92 -15.27 -9.12
N VAL A 79 -7.63 -15.25 -8.77
CA VAL A 79 -6.65 -16.24 -9.24
C VAL A 79 -7.01 -17.65 -8.76
N LYS A 80 -7.39 -17.79 -7.49
CA LYS A 80 -7.79 -19.09 -6.92
C LYS A 80 -9.00 -19.68 -7.65
N LYS A 81 -10.06 -18.88 -7.85
CA LYS A 81 -11.27 -19.31 -8.57
C LYS A 81 -10.97 -19.69 -10.03
N ALA A 82 -10.07 -18.96 -10.69
CA ALA A 82 -9.67 -19.29 -12.06
C ALA A 82 -8.89 -20.62 -12.13
N SER A 83 -8.07 -20.91 -11.12
CA SER A 83 -7.33 -22.17 -11.01
C SER A 83 -8.25 -23.37 -10.77
N GLU A 84 -9.27 -23.23 -9.92
CA GLU A 84 -10.23 -24.30 -9.60
C GLU A 84 -11.15 -24.68 -10.77
N LYS A 85 -11.34 -23.78 -11.75
CA LYS A 85 -12.23 -23.98 -12.90
C LYS A 85 -11.56 -24.65 -14.12
N ALA A 86 -10.26 -24.93 -14.05
CA ALA A 86 -9.56 -25.68 -15.10
C ALA A 86 -10.09 -27.12 -15.12
N PRO A 87 -10.71 -27.59 -16.22
CA PRO A 87 -11.36 -28.88 -16.25
C PRO A 87 -10.34 -29.99 -16.04
N THR A 88 -10.58 -30.82 -15.02
CA THR A 88 -10.13 -32.22 -14.97
C THR A 88 -10.82 -32.99 -16.09
N SER A 89 -10.40 -32.79 -17.33
CA SER A 89 -10.63 -33.72 -18.44
C SER A 89 -9.24 -34.17 -18.87
N VAL A 90 -8.75 -35.31 -18.38
CA VAL A 90 -8.92 -36.57 -19.11
C VAL A 90 -9.31 -37.69 -18.14
N SER A 91 -10.57 -38.08 -18.20
CA SER A 91 -11.04 -39.40 -17.83
C SER A 91 -10.21 -40.45 -18.57
N ALA A 92 -9.76 -41.46 -17.84
CA ALA A 92 -9.06 -42.65 -18.35
C ALA A 92 -9.59 -43.13 -19.72
N PRO A 93 -8.73 -43.58 -20.64
CA PRO A 93 -9.21 -44.26 -21.82
C PRO A 93 -9.88 -45.56 -21.36
N ALA A 94 -11.20 -45.62 -21.50
CA ALA A 94 -11.95 -46.86 -21.44
C ALA A 94 -11.55 -47.72 -22.64
N GLU A 95 -10.51 -48.55 -22.50
CA GLU A 95 -10.31 -49.69 -23.39
C GLU A 95 -11.27 -50.80 -22.97
N GLY A 96 -12.40 -50.83 -23.70
CA GLY A 96 -13.28 -51.98 -23.75
C GLY A 96 -13.06 -52.75 -25.04
N LYS A 97 -12.90 -54.06 -24.86
CA LYS A 97 -12.89 -55.18 -25.84
C LYS A 97 -11.54 -55.55 -26.44
#